data_AF-A0A1V9YCF9-F1
#
_entry.id   AF-A0A1V9YCF9-F1
#
_cell.length_a   1.000
_cell.length_b   1.000
_cell.length_c   1.000
_cell.angle_alpha   90.00
_cell.angle_beta   90.00
_cell.angle_gamma   90.00
#
_symmetry.space_group_name_H-M   'P 1'
#
loop_
_entity.id
_entity.type
_entity.pdbx_description
1 polymer ?
#
loop_
_entity_poly.entity_id
_entity_poly.type
_entity_poly.pdbx_seq_one_letter_code
_entity_poly.pdbx_strand_id
1 'polypeptide(L)'
;MNSEDDLRLPLGLPTVPPSSDPQRLLSYVLQVLPTYTAMELSATHYRLYTQQLRTDVDRWKAQATVTLQRLADEEEKRMFMERYAAEVVKERNEALHHKGAKKHKLWHNCCRQHASYDLDVTPSIVSLRGEKLTEMSVELKQARAALQEKDRLLDAAHELLNTKQIDFDAFVSAARKEKEQFEHQLATRAGLQSGLERRLAEAERQAYEDNQALAEQNASVDQLHERLEDLEAHVHELQNELVTKTTRIEGLEAELRALHSALSDTQEQLDRWQRAAHDKDVEIDTLHGQVDALTTADLHALQQRYAKQIETLTAQHEAQVRALEAQMRANAAPPPAAALGSARTPPRAFVSSFEKRMTLDEISSDTEDRPLLSPSYFQSRIEQSFGGGLGSPGSFQTPRQRSHHDPAPAHRRHSEGNLLSEGARHSLDSSTAHVRRRLLDDSGMSSSSSASTSRRHAASPSPSKRPPTPERQAIVSRLHALVQESEARRKLEEARADDDRAMLEALKQRVLRQSAA
;
A
#
# COMPACT_ATOMS: atom_id res chain seq x y z
N MET A 1 -25.18 -28.37 -27.50
CA MET A 1 -25.23 -29.69 -28.17
C MET A 1 -24.04 -30.50 -27.67
N ASN A 2 -24.05 -31.82 -27.86
CA ASN A 2 -23.19 -32.73 -27.10
C ASN A 2 -21.72 -32.62 -27.52
N SER A 3 -20.82 -32.83 -26.56
CA SER A 3 -19.36 -32.92 -26.76
C SER A 3 -18.79 -33.93 -25.76
N GLU A 4 -19.31 -35.16 -25.79
CA GLU A 4 -19.02 -36.22 -24.80
C GLU A 4 -18.15 -37.37 -25.34
N ASP A 5 -17.81 -37.37 -26.63
CA ASP A 5 -17.18 -38.53 -27.28
C ASP A 5 -15.64 -38.52 -27.32
N ASP A 6 -14.98 -37.35 -27.18
CA ASP A 6 -13.53 -37.19 -27.43
C ASP A 6 -12.59 -37.67 -26.30
N LEU A 7 -13.11 -38.22 -25.20
CA LEU A 7 -12.30 -38.68 -24.05
C LEU A 7 -12.68 -40.09 -23.57
N ARG A 8 -12.67 -41.05 -24.50
CA ARG A 8 -12.72 -42.48 -24.18
C ARG A 8 -11.31 -43.10 -24.22
N LEU A 9 -10.92 -43.73 -23.13
CA LEU A 9 -9.72 -44.57 -23.05
C LEU A 9 -9.86 -45.78 -24.01
N PRO A 10 -8.75 -46.45 -24.42
CA PRO A 10 -8.78 -47.56 -25.38
C PRO A 10 -9.56 -48.82 -24.95
N LEU A 11 -10.17 -48.81 -23.76
CA LEU A 11 -11.12 -49.83 -23.27
C LEU A 11 -12.59 -49.36 -23.35
N GLY A 12 -12.88 -48.25 -24.04
CA GLY A 12 -14.22 -47.65 -24.16
C GLY A 12 -14.71 -46.92 -22.91
N LEU A 13 -13.89 -46.85 -21.85
CA LEU A 13 -14.22 -46.18 -20.59
C LEU A 13 -14.04 -44.65 -20.70
N PRO A 14 -14.89 -43.84 -20.06
CA PRO A 14 -14.68 -42.40 -19.96
C PRO A 14 -13.40 -42.06 -19.18
N THR A 15 -12.88 -40.84 -19.34
CA THR A 15 -11.77 -40.35 -18.49
C THR A 15 -12.20 -40.10 -17.04
N VAL A 16 -11.31 -40.41 -16.10
CA VAL A 16 -11.47 -40.14 -14.67
C VAL A 16 -11.63 -38.62 -14.44
N PRO A 17 -12.70 -38.16 -13.76
CA PRO A 17 -12.87 -36.73 -13.45
C PRO A 17 -11.87 -36.27 -12.37
N PRO A 18 -11.55 -34.96 -12.31
CA PRO A 18 -10.64 -34.42 -11.30
C PRO A 18 -11.19 -34.63 -9.87
N SER A 19 -10.28 -34.90 -8.93
CA SER A 19 -10.61 -35.29 -7.55
C SER A 19 -11.18 -34.19 -6.66
N SER A 20 -11.40 -32.98 -7.20
CA SER A 20 -12.00 -31.85 -6.50
C SER A 20 -13.53 -31.95 -6.34
N ASP A 21 -14.20 -32.86 -7.05
CA ASP A 21 -15.65 -33.08 -6.97
C ASP A 21 -15.97 -34.56 -6.63
N PRO A 22 -16.36 -34.87 -5.38
CA PRO A 22 -16.67 -36.24 -4.97
C PRO A 22 -17.98 -36.78 -5.58
N GLN A 23 -18.91 -35.92 -6.02
CA GLN A 23 -20.15 -36.37 -6.66
C GLN A 23 -19.89 -36.81 -8.10
N ARG A 24 -19.01 -36.10 -8.83
CA ARG A 24 -18.52 -36.55 -10.15
C ARG A 24 -17.76 -37.87 -10.06
N LEU A 25 -16.90 -38.03 -9.05
CA LEU A 25 -16.20 -39.31 -8.81
C LEU A 25 -17.19 -40.46 -8.54
N LEU A 26 -18.21 -40.25 -7.70
CA LEU A 26 -19.23 -41.27 -7.43
C LEU A 26 -20.03 -41.63 -8.69
N SER A 27 -20.46 -40.63 -9.47
CA SER A 27 -21.16 -40.84 -10.74
C SER A 27 -20.31 -41.63 -11.74
N TYR A 28 -19.03 -41.28 -11.88
CA TYR A 28 -18.05 -41.98 -12.72
C TYR A 28 -17.88 -43.45 -12.29
N VAL A 29 -17.73 -43.73 -10.99
CA VAL A 29 -17.62 -45.10 -10.48
C VAL A 29 -18.88 -45.91 -10.79
N LEU A 30 -20.07 -45.33 -10.58
CA LEU A 30 -21.34 -46.00 -10.90
C LEU A 30 -21.54 -46.25 -12.40
N GLN A 31 -20.99 -45.39 -13.27
CA GLN A 31 -21.01 -45.56 -14.73
C GLN A 31 -20.00 -46.62 -15.21
N VAL A 32 -18.82 -46.71 -14.59
CA VAL A 32 -17.75 -47.64 -14.99
C VAL A 32 -17.94 -49.05 -14.42
N LEU A 33 -18.51 -49.19 -13.21
CA LEU A 33 -18.64 -50.48 -12.52
C LEU A 33 -19.33 -51.57 -13.38
N PRO A 34 -20.46 -51.33 -14.07
CA PRO A 34 -21.11 -52.36 -14.89
C PRO A 34 -20.20 -52.82 -16.02
N THR A 35 -19.58 -51.90 -16.75
CA THR A 35 -18.65 -52.18 -17.85
C THR A 35 -17.42 -52.95 -17.39
N TYR A 36 -16.86 -52.59 -16.23
CA TYR A 36 -15.73 -53.31 -15.64
C TYR A 36 -16.12 -54.73 -15.19
N THR A 37 -17.27 -54.91 -14.52
CA THR A 37 -17.74 -56.26 -14.14
C THR A 37 -18.04 -57.14 -15.36
N ALA A 38 -18.60 -56.60 -16.44
CA ALA A 38 -18.79 -57.32 -17.70
C ALA A 38 -17.44 -57.75 -18.34
N MET A 39 -16.43 -56.87 -18.27
CA MET A 39 -15.08 -57.15 -18.75
C MET A 39 -14.43 -58.31 -17.95
N GLU A 40 -14.45 -58.26 -16.62
CA GLU A 40 -13.92 -59.34 -15.77
C GLU A 40 -14.70 -60.66 -15.91
N LEU A 41 -16.02 -60.61 -16.08
CA LEU A 41 -16.84 -61.79 -16.39
C LEU A 41 -16.48 -62.40 -17.76
N SER A 42 -16.21 -61.58 -18.78
CA SER A 42 -15.71 -62.09 -20.07
C SER A 42 -14.30 -62.69 -19.94
N ALA A 43 -13.40 -62.03 -19.21
CA ALA A 43 -12.02 -62.48 -19.02
C ALA A 43 -11.94 -63.80 -18.24
N THR A 44 -12.78 -63.96 -17.22
CA THR A 44 -12.90 -65.23 -16.48
C THR A 44 -13.56 -66.33 -17.33
N HIS A 45 -14.57 -66.01 -18.13
CA HIS A 45 -15.16 -66.94 -19.09
C HIS A 45 -14.14 -67.44 -20.13
N TYR A 46 -13.36 -66.55 -20.75
CA TYR A 46 -12.31 -66.92 -21.70
C TYR A 46 -11.21 -67.79 -21.05
N ARG A 47 -10.83 -67.52 -19.79
CA ARG A 47 -9.88 -68.36 -19.03
C ARG A 47 -10.43 -69.78 -18.84
N LEU A 48 -11.68 -69.91 -18.39
CA LEU A 48 -12.34 -71.21 -18.18
C LEU A 48 -12.53 -71.98 -19.49
N TYR A 49 -12.96 -71.32 -20.56
CA TYR A 49 -13.10 -71.92 -21.89
C TYR A 49 -11.74 -72.41 -22.43
N THR A 50 -10.67 -71.62 -22.26
CA THR A 50 -9.30 -72.02 -22.64
C THR A 50 -8.80 -73.21 -21.80
N GLN A 51 -9.15 -73.28 -20.52
CA GLN A 51 -8.85 -74.43 -19.66
C GLN A 51 -9.60 -75.69 -20.12
N GLN A 52 -10.89 -75.57 -20.45
CA GLN A 52 -11.70 -76.68 -20.96
C GLN A 52 -11.14 -77.24 -22.28
N LEU A 53 -10.81 -76.37 -23.25
CA LEU A 53 -10.19 -76.77 -24.51
C LEU A 53 -8.89 -77.55 -24.30
N ARG A 54 -8.06 -77.19 -23.31
CA ARG A 54 -6.85 -77.95 -22.96
C ARG A 54 -7.20 -79.35 -22.44
N THR A 55 -8.15 -79.46 -21.50
CA THR A 55 -8.57 -80.76 -20.96
C THR A 55 -9.21 -81.67 -22.02
N ASP A 56 -9.96 -81.10 -22.98
CA ASP A 56 -10.52 -81.88 -24.10
C ASP A 56 -9.41 -82.33 -25.06
N VAL A 57 -8.44 -81.48 -25.39
CA VAL A 57 -7.27 -81.86 -26.21
C VAL A 57 -6.46 -83.00 -25.56
N ASP A 58 -6.21 -82.93 -24.25
CA ASP A 58 -5.47 -83.99 -23.55
C ASP A 58 -6.27 -85.28 -23.42
N ARG A 59 -7.61 -85.19 -23.29
CA ARG A 59 -8.52 -86.34 -23.39
C ARG A 59 -8.47 -87.00 -24.78
N TRP A 60 -8.47 -86.21 -25.86
CA TRP A 60 -8.33 -86.73 -27.22
C TRP A 60 -6.97 -87.40 -27.47
N LYS A 61 -5.87 -86.85 -26.93
CA LYS A 61 -4.54 -87.51 -26.96
C LYS A 61 -4.59 -88.86 -26.25
N ALA A 62 -5.18 -88.93 -25.05
CA ALA A 62 -5.30 -90.18 -24.29
C ALA A 62 -6.21 -91.22 -24.98
N GLN A 63 -7.25 -90.78 -25.70
CA GLN A 63 -8.05 -91.67 -26.52
C GLN A 63 -7.26 -92.21 -27.73
N ALA A 64 -6.46 -91.35 -28.39
CA ALA A 64 -5.63 -91.74 -29.53
C ALA A 64 -4.50 -92.73 -29.16
N THR A 65 -3.88 -92.60 -27.98
CA THR A 65 -2.88 -93.58 -27.53
C THR A 65 -3.52 -94.94 -27.23
N VAL A 66 -4.72 -94.97 -26.64
CA VAL A 66 -5.44 -96.23 -26.37
C VAL A 66 -5.92 -96.90 -27.67
N THR A 67 -6.32 -96.15 -28.70
CA THR A 67 -6.67 -96.77 -30.00
C THR A 67 -5.44 -97.29 -30.74
N LEU A 68 -4.30 -96.59 -30.68
CA LEU A 68 -3.03 -97.09 -31.23
C LEU A 68 -2.54 -98.37 -30.52
N GLN A 69 -2.66 -98.45 -29.19
CA GLN A 69 -2.35 -99.68 -28.43
C GLN A 69 -3.23 -100.85 -28.87
N ARG A 70 -4.56 -100.65 -28.95
CA ARG A 70 -5.49 -101.70 -29.42
C ARG A 70 -5.23 -102.15 -30.85
N LEU A 71 -4.77 -101.25 -31.72
CA LEU A 71 -4.39 -101.59 -33.09
C LEU A 71 -3.14 -102.49 -33.10
N ALA A 72 -2.13 -102.18 -32.27
CA ALA A 72 -0.98 -103.06 -32.08
C ALA A 72 -1.37 -104.42 -31.48
N ASP A 73 -2.27 -104.46 -30.49
CA ASP A 73 -2.79 -105.72 -29.92
C ASP A 73 -3.47 -106.60 -30.98
N GLU A 74 -4.24 -106.02 -31.90
CA GLU A 74 -4.88 -106.75 -33.00
C GLU A 74 -3.88 -107.17 -34.09
N GLU A 75 -2.85 -106.37 -34.37
CA GLU A 75 -1.74 -106.76 -35.25
C GLU A 75 -0.93 -107.93 -34.65
N GLU A 76 -0.64 -107.92 -33.35
CA GLU A 76 0.01 -109.04 -32.66
C GLU A 76 -0.85 -110.30 -32.68
N LYS A 77 -2.17 -110.20 -32.43
CA LYS A 77 -3.11 -111.32 -32.59
C LYS A 77 -3.14 -111.84 -34.02
N ARG A 78 -3.12 -110.95 -35.03
CA ARG A 78 -3.08 -111.32 -36.45
C ARG A 78 -1.81 -112.12 -36.77
N MET A 79 -0.65 -111.63 -36.34
CA MET A 79 0.65 -112.27 -36.52
C MET A 79 0.75 -113.59 -35.73
N PHE A 80 0.16 -113.69 -34.54
CA PHE A 80 0.05 -114.93 -33.78
C PHE A 80 -0.80 -115.97 -34.51
N MET A 81 -1.99 -115.58 -35.00
CA MET A 81 -2.88 -116.49 -35.73
C MET A 81 -2.28 -116.93 -37.08
N GLU A 82 -1.54 -116.06 -37.76
CA GLU A 82 -0.80 -116.40 -38.98
C GLU A 82 0.33 -117.42 -38.70
N ARG A 83 1.09 -117.23 -37.61
CA ARG A 83 2.09 -118.20 -37.14
C ARG A 83 1.45 -119.53 -36.72
N TYR A 84 0.39 -119.49 -35.93
CA TYR A 84 -0.31 -120.69 -35.46
C TYR A 84 -0.92 -121.49 -36.61
N ALA A 85 -1.54 -120.83 -37.59
CA ALA A 85 -2.03 -121.49 -38.80
C ALA A 85 -0.90 -122.14 -39.61
N ALA A 86 0.25 -121.46 -39.76
CA ALA A 86 1.42 -122.03 -40.42
C ALA A 86 2.01 -123.23 -39.66
N GLU A 87 2.08 -123.16 -38.32
CA GLU A 87 2.58 -124.24 -37.47
C GLU A 87 1.64 -125.45 -37.49
N VAL A 88 0.31 -125.26 -37.44
CA VAL A 88 -0.67 -126.36 -37.57
C VAL A 88 -0.63 -127.01 -38.96
N VAL A 89 -0.43 -126.23 -40.03
CA VAL A 89 -0.21 -126.77 -41.38
C VAL A 89 1.10 -127.57 -41.45
N LYS A 90 2.17 -127.09 -40.79
CA LYS A 90 3.46 -127.78 -40.68
C LYS A 90 3.34 -129.07 -39.87
N GLU A 91 2.78 -129.05 -38.65
CA GLU A 91 2.53 -130.24 -37.82
C GLU A 91 1.67 -131.27 -38.55
N ARG A 92 0.64 -130.83 -39.28
CA ARG A 92 -0.19 -131.72 -40.11
C ARG A 92 0.63 -132.39 -41.22
N ASN A 93 1.45 -131.62 -41.94
CA ASN A 93 2.33 -132.17 -42.98
C ASN A 93 3.40 -133.11 -42.37
N GLU A 94 4.01 -132.74 -41.26
CA GLU A 94 4.98 -133.55 -40.54
C GLU A 94 4.34 -134.85 -40.03
N ALA A 95 3.16 -134.81 -39.42
CA ALA A 95 2.43 -136.01 -38.99
C ALA A 95 2.06 -136.94 -40.17
N LEU A 96 1.71 -136.38 -41.33
CA LEU A 96 1.47 -137.11 -42.57
C LEU A 96 2.76 -137.69 -43.19
N HIS A 97 3.93 -137.12 -42.91
CA HIS A 97 5.23 -137.62 -43.39
C HIS A 97 5.96 -138.56 -42.41
N HIS A 98 5.70 -138.45 -41.10
CA HIS A 98 6.33 -139.30 -40.08
C HIS A 98 5.56 -140.61 -39.85
N LYS A 99 4.24 -140.66 -40.08
CA LYS A 99 3.45 -141.90 -40.00
C LYS A 99 3.49 -142.72 -41.29
N GLY A 100 4.66 -143.31 -41.56
CA GLY A 100 4.80 -144.42 -42.52
C GLY A 100 5.74 -144.13 -43.68
N ALA A 101 6.85 -144.86 -43.74
CA ALA A 101 7.82 -144.72 -44.82
C ALA A 101 7.32 -145.32 -46.15
N LYS A 102 7.48 -144.54 -47.22
CA LYS A 102 7.46 -144.92 -48.66
C LYS A 102 6.09 -145.26 -49.29
N LYS A 103 5.79 -144.53 -50.38
CA LYS A 103 4.69 -144.70 -51.37
C LYS A 103 3.29 -144.17 -50.98
N HIS A 104 3.05 -142.87 -51.22
CA HIS A 104 1.69 -142.29 -51.14
C HIS A 104 1.28 -141.43 -52.37
N LYS A 105 1.40 -142.00 -53.58
CA LYS A 105 0.98 -141.32 -54.84
C LYS A 105 -0.53 -141.00 -54.90
N LEU A 106 -1.37 -141.70 -54.14
CA LEU A 106 -2.84 -141.56 -54.18
C LEU A 106 -3.36 -140.26 -53.52
N TRP A 107 -2.61 -139.68 -52.57
CA TRP A 107 -3.12 -138.52 -51.81
C TRP A 107 -3.19 -137.23 -52.66
N HIS A 108 -2.39 -137.13 -53.72
CA HIS A 108 -2.40 -135.98 -54.64
C HIS A 108 -3.69 -135.83 -55.47
N ASN A 109 -4.54 -136.86 -55.58
CA ASN A 109 -5.87 -136.69 -56.20
C ASN A 109 -6.91 -136.16 -55.22
N CYS A 110 -6.88 -136.60 -53.95
CA CYS A 110 -7.79 -136.10 -52.91
C CYS A 110 -7.59 -134.59 -52.71
N CYS A 111 -6.35 -134.15 -52.50
CA CYS A 111 -6.03 -132.72 -52.38
C CYS A 111 -6.30 -131.91 -53.67
N ARG A 112 -6.42 -132.56 -54.84
CA ARG A 112 -6.73 -131.88 -56.12
C ARG A 112 -8.23 -131.77 -56.40
N GLN A 113 -9.07 -132.65 -55.84
CA GLN A 113 -10.53 -132.56 -55.92
C GLN A 113 -11.16 -131.76 -54.76
N HIS A 114 -10.46 -131.60 -53.63
CA HIS A 114 -10.89 -130.72 -52.55
C HIS A 114 -10.31 -129.30 -52.62
N ALA A 115 -9.32 -129.03 -53.48
CA ALA A 115 -8.87 -127.67 -53.78
C ALA A 115 -9.90 -126.80 -54.54
N SER A 116 -10.99 -127.40 -55.06
CA SER A 116 -12.15 -126.66 -55.59
C SER A 116 -13.26 -126.46 -54.54
N TYR A 117 -13.04 -126.91 -53.31
CA TYR A 117 -13.80 -126.55 -52.12
C TYR A 117 -12.85 -125.90 -51.10
N ASP A 118 -12.05 -124.94 -51.59
CA ASP A 118 -11.57 -123.88 -50.73
C ASP A 118 -12.80 -123.23 -50.08
N LEU A 119 -12.81 -123.12 -48.75
CA LEU A 119 -13.95 -122.57 -48.03
C LEU A 119 -14.05 -121.08 -48.35
N ASP A 120 -15.14 -120.70 -49.03
CA ASP A 120 -15.39 -119.35 -49.57
C ASP A 120 -15.64 -118.27 -48.49
N VAL A 121 -15.16 -118.54 -47.28
CA VAL A 121 -14.95 -117.62 -46.17
C VAL A 121 -13.67 -116.79 -46.39
N THR A 122 -12.72 -117.28 -47.20
CA THR A 122 -11.47 -116.56 -47.51
C THR A 122 -11.73 -115.21 -48.18
N PRO A 123 -12.57 -115.06 -49.23
CA PRO A 123 -12.93 -113.74 -49.75
C PRO A 123 -13.61 -112.86 -48.70
N SER A 124 -14.49 -113.41 -47.85
CA SER A 124 -15.15 -112.62 -46.80
C SER A 124 -14.15 -112.08 -45.77
N ILE A 125 -13.24 -112.90 -45.25
CA ILE A 125 -12.23 -112.47 -44.27
C ILE A 125 -11.18 -111.55 -44.90
N VAL A 126 -10.77 -111.80 -46.15
CA VAL A 126 -9.80 -110.95 -46.85
C VAL A 126 -10.42 -109.61 -47.26
N SER A 127 -11.69 -109.59 -47.71
CA SER A 127 -12.40 -108.34 -48.02
C SER A 127 -12.70 -107.54 -46.75
N LEU A 128 -13.26 -108.15 -45.70
CA LEU A 128 -13.51 -107.45 -44.42
C LEU A 128 -12.22 -106.95 -43.72
N ARG A 129 -11.07 -107.58 -43.96
CA ARG A 129 -9.75 -107.07 -43.51
C ARG A 129 -9.20 -106.01 -44.46
N GLY A 130 -9.39 -106.15 -45.77
CA GLY A 130 -8.98 -105.18 -46.78
C GLY A 130 -9.74 -103.86 -46.68
N GLU A 131 -11.06 -103.93 -46.55
CA GLU A 131 -11.98 -102.82 -46.25
C GLU A 131 -11.54 -102.09 -44.98
N LYS A 132 -11.36 -102.80 -43.86
CA LYS A 132 -10.87 -102.17 -42.62
C LYS A 132 -9.48 -101.55 -42.76
N LEU A 133 -8.58 -102.17 -43.53
CA LEU A 133 -7.26 -101.58 -43.82
C LEU A 133 -7.36 -100.34 -44.73
N THR A 134 -8.32 -100.26 -45.65
CA THR A 134 -8.56 -99.04 -46.44
C THR A 134 -9.27 -97.97 -45.64
N GLU A 135 -10.23 -98.30 -44.77
CA GLU A 135 -10.84 -97.42 -43.77
C GLU A 135 -9.77 -96.79 -42.88
N MET A 136 -8.98 -97.60 -42.16
CA MET A 136 -7.86 -97.12 -41.33
C MET A 136 -6.83 -96.31 -42.15
N SER A 137 -6.58 -96.66 -43.42
CA SER A 137 -5.69 -95.89 -44.30
C SER A 137 -6.27 -94.52 -44.67
N VAL A 138 -7.59 -94.41 -44.83
CA VAL A 138 -8.30 -93.14 -45.09
C VAL A 138 -8.36 -92.29 -43.81
N GLU A 139 -8.73 -92.87 -42.68
CA GLU A 139 -8.69 -92.21 -41.37
C GLU A 139 -7.30 -91.67 -41.05
N LEU A 140 -6.25 -92.45 -41.27
CA LEU A 140 -4.86 -92.04 -41.02
C LEU A 140 -4.41 -90.92 -41.98
N LYS A 141 -4.88 -90.89 -43.23
CA LYS A 141 -4.67 -89.76 -44.15
C LYS A 141 -5.42 -88.51 -43.69
N GLN A 142 -6.68 -88.65 -43.24
CA GLN A 142 -7.47 -87.55 -42.70
C GLN A 142 -6.85 -86.98 -41.42
N ALA A 143 -6.38 -87.84 -40.50
CA ALA A 143 -5.68 -87.44 -39.28
C ALA A 143 -4.36 -86.72 -39.58
N ARG A 144 -3.58 -87.17 -40.59
CA ARG A 144 -2.38 -86.46 -41.05
C ARG A 144 -2.69 -85.09 -41.64
N ALA A 145 -3.74 -84.97 -42.46
CA ALA A 145 -4.17 -83.69 -43.01
C ALA A 145 -4.68 -82.73 -41.91
N ALA A 146 -5.44 -83.25 -40.94
CA ALA A 146 -5.90 -82.49 -39.79
C ALA A 146 -4.73 -82.02 -38.90
N LEU A 147 -3.70 -82.85 -38.71
CA LEU A 147 -2.48 -82.46 -37.99
C LEU A 147 -1.76 -81.32 -38.71
N GLN A 148 -1.50 -81.45 -40.01
CA GLN A 148 -0.87 -80.39 -40.82
C GLN A 148 -1.63 -79.06 -40.77
N GLU A 149 -2.97 -79.10 -40.71
CA GLU A 149 -3.77 -77.89 -40.54
C GLU A 149 -3.71 -77.32 -39.12
N LYS A 150 -3.55 -78.15 -38.09
CA LYS A 150 -3.26 -77.68 -36.72
C LYS A 150 -1.87 -77.06 -36.60
N ASP A 151 -0.87 -77.63 -37.28
CA ASP A 151 0.49 -77.07 -37.30
C ASP A 151 0.50 -75.67 -37.94
N ARG A 152 -0.15 -75.49 -39.10
CA ARG A 152 -0.35 -74.17 -39.74
C ARG A 152 -1.05 -73.16 -38.82
N LEU A 153 -2.07 -73.59 -38.09
CA LEU A 153 -2.81 -72.73 -37.17
C LEU A 153 -2.00 -72.38 -35.92
N LEU A 154 -1.04 -73.22 -35.50
CA LEU A 154 -0.07 -72.89 -34.46
C LEU A 154 0.96 -71.88 -34.95
N ASP A 155 1.51 -72.05 -36.16
CA ASP A 155 2.45 -71.10 -36.76
C ASP A 155 1.81 -69.71 -36.95
N ALA A 156 0.60 -69.65 -37.52
CA ALA A 156 -0.16 -68.41 -37.66
C ALA A 156 -0.51 -67.77 -36.29
N ALA A 157 -0.74 -68.57 -35.24
CA ALA A 157 -0.94 -68.07 -33.89
C ALA A 157 0.36 -67.53 -33.27
N HIS A 158 1.53 -68.12 -33.56
CA HIS A 158 2.83 -67.59 -33.16
C HIS A 158 3.18 -66.28 -33.87
N GLU A 159 2.91 -66.17 -35.18
CA GLU A 159 3.06 -64.91 -35.93
C GLU A 159 2.15 -63.80 -35.40
N LEU A 160 0.89 -64.12 -35.11
CA LEU A 160 -0.06 -63.18 -34.50
C LEU A 160 0.37 -62.77 -33.08
N LEU A 161 0.90 -63.69 -32.27
CA LEU A 161 1.43 -63.38 -30.95
C LEU A 161 2.67 -62.47 -31.03
N ASN A 162 3.61 -62.77 -31.93
CA ASN A 162 4.83 -61.97 -32.12
C ASN A 162 4.51 -60.55 -32.61
N THR A 163 3.59 -60.40 -33.57
CA THR A 163 3.15 -59.07 -34.03
C THR A 163 2.44 -58.30 -32.92
N LYS A 164 1.57 -58.94 -32.12
CA LYS A 164 0.92 -58.26 -30.98
C LYS A 164 1.88 -57.92 -29.85
N GLN A 165 2.95 -58.69 -29.64
CA GLN A 165 4.03 -58.34 -28.71
C GLN A 165 4.77 -57.08 -29.19
N ILE A 166 5.12 -56.99 -30.48
CA ILE A 166 5.76 -55.81 -31.07
C ILE A 166 4.86 -54.57 -30.99
N ASP A 167 3.57 -54.70 -31.31
CA ASP A 167 2.58 -53.62 -31.16
C ASP A 167 2.52 -53.10 -29.69
N PHE A 168 2.51 -54.03 -28.73
CA PHE A 168 2.45 -53.71 -27.31
C PHE A 168 3.73 -53.04 -26.80
N ASP A 169 4.91 -53.54 -27.17
CA ASP A 169 6.19 -52.95 -26.78
C ASP A 169 6.38 -51.56 -27.41
N ALA A 170 5.90 -51.35 -28.65
CA ALA A 170 5.85 -50.03 -29.28
C ALA A 170 4.92 -49.07 -28.53
N PHE A 171 3.71 -49.51 -28.14
CA PHE A 171 2.78 -48.72 -27.34
C PHE A 171 3.36 -48.35 -25.96
N VAL A 172 3.97 -49.31 -25.25
CA VAL A 172 4.63 -49.06 -23.95
C VAL A 172 5.81 -48.11 -24.11
N SER A 173 6.58 -48.19 -25.20
CA SER A 173 7.67 -47.26 -25.52
C SER A 173 7.16 -45.84 -25.79
N ALA A 174 6.03 -45.68 -26.47
CA ALA A 174 5.39 -44.39 -26.69
C ALA A 174 4.88 -43.77 -25.37
N ALA A 175 4.13 -44.54 -24.58
CA ALA A 175 3.58 -44.09 -23.30
C ALA A 175 4.67 -43.69 -22.27
N ARG A 176 5.83 -44.35 -22.29
CA ARG A 176 6.99 -43.95 -21.47
C ARG A 176 7.53 -42.58 -21.88
N LYS A 177 7.72 -42.33 -23.17
CA LYS A 177 8.20 -41.03 -23.69
C LYS A 177 7.21 -39.90 -23.41
N GLU A 178 5.91 -40.17 -23.49
CA GLU A 178 4.87 -39.21 -23.14
C GLU A 178 4.91 -38.87 -21.64
N LYS A 179 5.04 -39.88 -20.76
CA LYS A 179 5.24 -39.68 -19.33
C LYS A 179 6.49 -38.85 -19.02
N GLU A 180 7.63 -39.16 -19.64
CA GLU A 180 8.90 -38.43 -19.49
C GLU A 180 8.74 -36.95 -19.92
N GLN A 181 8.00 -36.68 -20.99
CA GLN A 181 7.67 -35.31 -21.42
C GLN A 181 6.80 -34.57 -20.39
N PHE A 182 5.78 -35.22 -19.82
CA PHE A 182 4.97 -34.60 -18.77
C PHE A 182 5.77 -34.37 -17.47
N GLU A 183 6.64 -35.29 -17.07
CA GLU A 183 7.53 -35.11 -15.92
C GLU A 183 8.49 -33.93 -16.12
N HIS A 184 9.05 -33.77 -17.32
CA HIS A 184 9.89 -32.61 -17.67
C HIS A 184 9.09 -31.29 -17.68
N GLN A 185 7.85 -31.29 -18.20
CA GLN A 185 6.98 -30.12 -18.17
C GLN A 185 6.58 -29.74 -16.73
N LEU A 186 6.28 -30.72 -15.86
CA LEU A 186 5.98 -30.49 -14.46
C LEU A 186 7.18 -29.92 -13.70
N ALA A 187 8.38 -30.48 -13.88
CA ALA A 187 9.60 -29.96 -13.29
C ALA A 187 9.88 -28.50 -13.73
N THR A 188 9.68 -28.20 -15.02
CA THR A 188 9.84 -26.85 -15.57
C THR A 188 8.83 -25.87 -14.97
N ARG A 189 7.56 -26.27 -14.86
CA ARG A 189 6.49 -25.45 -14.24
C ARG A 189 6.75 -25.21 -12.75
N ALA A 190 7.18 -26.22 -12.00
CA ALA A 190 7.54 -26.09 -10.59
C ALA A 190 8.73 -25.12 -10.39
N GLY A 191 9.77 -25.24 -11.21
CA GLY A 191 10.92 -24.31 -11.18
C GLY A 191 10.53 -22.87 -11.48
N LEU A 192 9.59 -22.65 -12.41
CA LEU A 192 9.01 -21.32 -12.68
C LEU A 192 8.16 -20.82 -11.51
N GLN A 193 7.31 -21.67 -10.93
CA GLN A 193 6.48 -21.32 -9.77
C GLN A 193 7.36 -20.86 -8.58
N SER A 194 8.35 -21.65 -8.18
CA SER A 194 9.28 -21.25 -7.10
C SER A 194 10.25 -20.13 -7.49
N GLY A 195 10.31 -19.73 -8.77
CA GLY A 195 10.90 -18.48 -9.22
C GLY A 195 9.97 -17.27 -9.08
N LEU A 196 8.65 -17.46 -9.20
CA LEU A 196 7.63 -16.43 -8.98
C LEU A 196 7.36 -16.20 -7.49
N GLU A 197 7.31 -17.27 -6.68
CA GLU A 197 7.11 -17.21 -5.22
C GLU A 197 8.21 -16.38 -4.53
N ARG A 198 9.49 -16.59 -4.89
CA ARG A 198 10.60 -15.76 -4.39
C ARG A 198 10.47 -14.30 -4.82
N ARG A 199 10.16 -14.04 -6.08
CA ARG A 199 9.93 -12.68 -6.60
C ARG A 199 8.72 -11.97 -5.98
N LEU A 200 7.74 -12.73 -5.49
CA LEU A 200 6.61 -12.21 -4.74
C LEU A 200 7.08 -11.79 -3.33
N ALA A 201 7.75 -12.69 -2.60
CA ALA A 201 8.30 -12.39 -1.27
C ALA A 201 9.32 -11.24 -1.28
N GLU A 202 10.17 -11.15 -2.31
CA GLU A 202 11.07 -10.02 -2.57
C GLU A 202 10.30 -8.69 -2.72
N ALA A 203 9.19 -8.70 -3.47
CA ALA A 203 8.36 -7.51 -3.71
C ALA A 203 7.49 -7.12 -2.51
N GLU A 204 6.96 -8.10 -1.77
CA GLU A 204 6.22 -7.90 -0.52
C GLU A 204 7.12 -7.30 0.55
N ARG A 205 8.37 -7.77 0.65
CA ARG A 205 9.39 -7.18 1.52
C ARG A 205 9.71 -5.74 1.12
N GLN A 206 9.96 -5.46 -0.16
CA GLN A 206 10.23 -4.09 -0.61
C GLN A 206 9.04 -3.17 -0.30
N ALA A 207 7.81 -3.63 -0.55
CA ALA A 207 6.61 -2.87 -0.21
C ALA A 207 6.46 -2.62 1.31
N TYR A 208 6.91 -3.53 2.17
CA TYR A 208 6.96 -3.29 3.62
C TYR A 208 7.99 -2.20 3.97
N GLU A 209 9.21 -2.29 3.43
CA GLU A 209 10.28 -1.31 3.66
C GLU A 209 9.91 0.09 3.12
N ASP A 210 9.28 0.16 1.94
CA ASP A 210 8.75 1.40 1.35
C ASP A 210 7.63 2.01 2.22
N ASN A 211 6.69 1.20 2.72
CA ASN A 211 5.61 1.67 3.61
C ASN A 211 6.15 2.19 4.95
N GLN A 212 7.20 1.56 5.50
CA GLN A 212 7.86 2.06 6.71
C GLN A 212 8.52 3.43 6.45
N ALA A 213 9.26 3.57 5.34
CA ALA A 213 9.87 4.84 4.97
C ALA A 213 8.84 5.96 4.72
N LEU A 214 7.67 5.64 4.16
CA LEU A 214 6.55 6.58 4.03
C LEU A 214 5.94 6.97 5.38
N ALA A 215 5.83 6.04 6.34
CA ALA A 215 5.36 6.35 7.69
C ALA A 215 6.34 7.27 8.44
N GLU A 216 7.64 7.04 8.31
CA GLU A 216 8.70 7.90 8.87
C GLU A 216 8.70 9.29 8.23
N GLN A 217 8.47 9.39 6.91
CA GLN A 217 8.32 10.68 6.21
C GLN A 217 7.06 11.43 6.64
N ASN A 218 5.92 10.74 6.78
CA ASN A 218 4.68 11.38 7.25
C ASN A 218 4.85 11.92 8.68
N ALA A 219 5.41 11.14 9.61
CA ALA A 219 5.67 11.60 10.97
C ALA A 219 6.64 12.80 11.06
N SER A 220 7.57 12.92 10.10
CA SER A 220 8.44 14.10 9.93
C SER A 220 7.67 15.31 9.39
N VAL A 221 6.75 15.09 8.45
CA VAL A 221 5.84 16.12 7.92
C VAL A 221 4.87 16.61 9.00
N ASP A 222 4.35 15.73 9.86
CA ASP A 222 3.46 16.08 10.97
C ASP A 222 4.20 16.99 11.98
N GLN A 223 5.41 16.63 12.39
CA GLN A 223 6.28 17.46 13.25
C GLN A 223 6.61 18.84 12.63
N LEU A 224 6.68 18.93 11.30
CA LEU A 224 6.87 20.20 10.61
C LEU A 224 5.60 21.05 10.57
N HIS A 225 4.40 20.45 10.57
CA HIS A 225 3.14 21.19 10.73
C HIS A 225 2.96 21.69 12.17
N GLU A 226 3.15 20.84 13.18
CA GLU A 226 3.11 21.26 14.60
C GLU A 226 4.04 22.47 14.84
N ARG A 227 5.26 22.40 14.31
CA ARG A 227 6.25 23.50 14.42
C ARG A 227 5.88 24.75 13.61
N LEU A 228 5.10 24.64 12.54
CA LEU A 228 4.57 25.80 11.82
C LEU A 228 3.44 26.45 12.62
N GLU A 229 2.53 25.67 13.20
CA GLU A 229 1.46 26.17 14.07
C GLU A 229 2.01 26.90 15.30
N ASP A 230 3.05 26.35 15.97
CA ASP A 230 3.78 27.03 17.05
C ASP A 230 4.36 28.39 16.61
N LEU A 231 4.96 28.46 15.41
CA LEU A 231 5.58 29.67 14.88
C LEU A 231 4.53 30.71 14.45
N GLU A 232 3.42 30.29 13.86
CA GLU A 232 2.30 31.17 13.50
C GLU A 232 1.63 31.75 14.76
N ALA A 233 1.44 30.94 15.80
CA ALA A 233 0.94 31.39 17.11
C ALA A 233 1.86 32.45 17.74
N HIS A 234 3.18 32.21 17.76
CA HIS A 234 4.14 33.17 18.31
C HIS A 234 4.27 34.44 17.45
N VAL A 235 4.12 34.35 16.12
CA VAL A 235 4.04 35.53 15.24
C VAL A 235 2.78 36.37 15.56
N HIS A 236 1.63 35.74 15.82
CA HIS A 236 0.43 36.45 16.26
C HIS A 236 0.58 37.06 17.66
N GLU A 237 1.26 36.40 18.60
CA GLU A 237 1.60 36.96 19.91
C GLU A 237 2.46 38.24 19.76
N LEU A 238 3.53 38.19 18.96
CA LEU A 238 4.40 39.34 18.69
C LEU A 238 3.68 40.47 17.93
N GLN A 239 2.72 40.15 17.05
CA GLN A 239 1.86 41.15 16.40
C GLN A 239 0.95 41.86 17.42
N ASN A 240 0.35 41.13 18.35
CA ASN A 240 -0.46 41.70 19.43
C ASN A 240 0.38 42.56 20.39
N GLU A 241 1.59 42.12 20.75
CA GLU A 241 2.55 42.97 21.49
C GLU A 241 2.86 44.27 20.74
N LEU A 242 3.10 44.21 19.42
CA LEU A 242 3.42 45.38 18.62
C LEU A 242 2.25 46.37 18.60
N VAL A 243 1.01 45.90 18.43
CA VAL A 243 -0.20 46.75 18.48
C VAL A 243 -0.39 47.40 19.85
N THR A 244 -0.18 46.67 20.95
CA THR A 244 -0.28 47.25 22.31
C THR A 244 0.84 48.26 22.60
N LYS A 245 2.03 48.06 22.05
CA LYS A 245 3.15 49.02 22.15
C LYS A 245 2.89 50.27 21.31
N THR A 246 2.42 50.14 20.06
CA THR A 246 2.07 51.28 19.20
C THR A 246 0.96 52.12 19.81
N THR A 247 -0.15 51.52 20.27
CA THR A 247 -1.25 52.26 20.91
C THR A 247 -0.83 52.94 22.22
N ARG A 248 0.13 52.39 22.98
CA ARG A 248 0.71 53.10 24.13
C ARG A 248 1.58 54.30 23.70
N ILE A 249 2.32 54.19 22.60
CA ILE A 249 3.10 55.31 22.03
C ILE A 249 2.16 56.42 21.56
N GLU A 250 1.11 56.11 20.80
CA GLU A 250 0.09 57.08 20.36
C GLU A 250 -0.56 57.82 21.55
N GLY A 251 -0.82 57.11 22.64
CA GLY A 251 -1.29 57.69 23.90
C GLY A 251 -0.27 58.64 24.54
N LEU A 252 1.00 58.24 24.62
CA LEU A 252 2.10 59.10 25.12
C LEU A 252 2.31 60.34 24.24
N GLU A 253 2.16 60.22 22.92
CA GLU A 253 2.22 61.36 21.99
C GLU A 253 1.02 62.30 22.14
N ALA A 254 -0.15 61.80 22.55
CA ALA A 254 -1.29 62.63 22.92
C ALA A 254 -1.06 63.35 24.26
N GLU A 255 -0.56 62.63 25.28
CA GLU A 255 -0.14 63.20 26.58
C GLU A 255 0.90 64.32 26.38
N LEU A 256 1.95 64.07 25.58
CA LEU A 256 3.00 65.06 25.29
C LEU A 256 2.46 66.29 24.53
N ARG A 257 1.55 66.11 23.57
CA ARG A 257 0.91 67.25 22.87
C ARG A 257 0.06 68.10 23.81
N ALA A 258 -0.71 67.48 24.70
CA ALA A 258 -1.52 68.19 25.70
C ALA A 258 -0.66 68.96 26.71
N LEU A 259 0.46 68.37 27.15
CA LEU A 259 1.45 69.04 28.00
C LEU A 259 2.14 70.20 27.27
N HIS A 260 2.43 70.05 25.98
CA HIS A 260 3.05 71.12 25.17
C HIS A 260 2.10 72.31 24.95
N SER A 261 0.81 72.06 24.67
CA SER A 261 -0.18 73.15 24.60
C SER A 261 -0.36 73.84 25.95
N ALA A 262 -0.47 73.08 27.06
CA ALA A 262 -0.58 73.66 28.40
C ALA A 262 0.67 74.49 28.77
N LEU A 263 1.86 74.04 28.38
CA LEU A 263 3.10 74.83 28.54
C LEU A 263 3.03 76.13 27.73
N SER A 264 2.59 76.09 26.47
CA SER A 264 2.38 77.28 25.63
C SER A 264 1.38 78.26 26.25
N ASP A 265 0.25 77.76 26.77
CA ASP A 265 -0.75 78.57 27.46
C ASP A 265 -0.19 79.25 28.71
N THR A 266 0.66 78.56 29.49
CA THR A 266 1.33 79.15 30.66
C THR A 266 2.42 80.15 30.27
N GLN A 267 3.13 79.93 29.15
CA GLN A 267 4.10 80.91 28.64
C GLN A 267 3.41 82.17 28.13
N GLU A 268 2.28 82.04 27.41
CA GLU A 268 1.46 83.19 27.03
C GLU A 268 0.93 83.95 28.25
N GLN A 269 0.55 83.25 29.33
CA GLN A 269 0.16 83.90 30.58
C GLN A 269 1.34 84.65 31.22
N LEU A 270 2.53 84.05 31.28
CA LEU A 270 3.74 84.69 31.79
C LEU A 270 4.07 85.97 30.99
N ASP A 271 4.07 85.89 29.66
CA ASP A 271 4.28 87.00 28.74
C ASP A 271 3.28 88.15 28.96
N ARG A 272 1.99 87.82 29.14
CA ARG A 272 0.94 88.80 29.45
C ARG A 272 1.16 89.45 30.81
N TRP A 273 1.59 88.69 31.82
CA TRP A 273 1.89 89.20 33.16
C TRP A 273 3.14 90.09 33.17
N GLN A 274 4.18 89.73 32.42
CA GLN A 274 5.37 90.57 32.24
C GLN A 274 5.05 91.90 31.56
N ARG A 275 4.19 91.90 30.52
CA ARG A 275 3.72 93.14 29.89
C ARG A 275 2.91 93.99 30.86
N ALA A 276 1.94 93.40 31.56
CA ALA A 276 1.14 94.12 32.55
C ALA A 276 1.97 94.67 33.73
N ALA A 277 3.06 94.00 34.12
CA ALA A 277 4.03 94.53 35.07
C ALA A 277 4.81 95.72 34.47
N HIS A 278 5.33 95.59 33.26
CA HIS A 278 6.05 96.68 32.58
C HIS A 278 5.18 97.92 32.33
N ASP A 279 3.92 97.74 31.92
CA ASP A 279 2.94 98.82 31.79
C ASP A 279 2.74 99.56 33.13
N LYS A 280 2.79 98.83 34.25
CA LYS A 280 2.71 99.39 35.60
C LYS A 280 4.00 100.06 36.06
N ASP A 281 5.17 99.53 35.70
CA ASP A 281 6.46 100.18 35.96
C ASP A 281 6.53 101.52 35.20
N VAL A 282 6.08 101.56 33.94
CA VAL A 282 5.98 102.80 33.15
C VAL A 282 4.96 103.78 33.75
N GLU A 283 3.79 103.30 34.20
CA GLU A 283 2.83 104.15 34.92
C GLU A 283 3.45 104.76 36.19
N ILE A 284 4.16 103.94 36.98
CA ILE A 284 4.90 104.37 38.18
C ILE A 284 5.97 105.42 37.84
N ASP A 285 6.77 105.22 36.79
CA ASP A 285 7.77 106.21 36.33
C ASP A 285 7.11 107.52 35.87
N THR A 286 5.97 107.46 35.17
CA THR A 286 5.25 108.69 34.79
C THR A 286 4.62 109.40 35.99
N LEU A 287 4.22 108.68 37.04
CA LEU A 287 3.71 109.25 38.27
C LEU A 287 4.84 109.86 39.12
N HIS A 288 6.00 109.20 39.21
CA HIS A 288 7.21 109.80 39.80
C HIS A 288 7.61 111.08 39.06
N GLY A 289 7.67 111.07 37.73
CA GLY A 289 7.97 112.27 36.93
C GLY A 289 6.95 113.40 37.12
N GLN A 290 5.67 113.08 37.37
CA GLN A 290 4.65 114.07 37.74
C GLN A 290 4.87 114.62 39.16
N VAL A 291 5.22 113.77 40.12
CA VAL A 291 5.56 114.20 41.50
C VAL A 291 6.81 115.07 41.51
N ASP A 292 7.85 114.72 40.76
CA ASP A 292 9.07 115.53 40.62
C ASP A 292 8.78 116.88 39.94
N ALA A 293 7.97 116.89 38.88
CA ALA A 293 7.55 118.12 38.21
C ALA A 293 6.69 119.03 39.12
N LEU A 294 5.76 118.46 39.89
CA LEU A 294 4.93 119.21 40.85
C LEU A 294 5.75 119.73 42.03
N THR A 295 6.58 118.89 42.66
CA THR A 295 7.40 119.30 43.80
C THR A 295 8.45 120.33 43.42
N THR A 296 9.10 120.23 42.25
CA THR A 296 10.01 121.28 41.76
C THR A 296 9.27 122.56 41.40
N ALA A 297 8.08 122.49 40.77
CA ALA A 297 7.28 123.66 40.46
C ALA A 297 6.77 124.39 41.72
N ASP A 298 6.22 123.67 42.70
CA ASP A 298 5.75 124.23 43.96
C ASP A 298 6.91 124.75 44.82
N LEU A 299 8.04 124.03 44.86
CA LEU A 299 9.25 124.50 45.55
C LEU A 299 9.78 125.80 44.91
N HIS A 300 9.83 125.90 43.58
CA HIS A 300 10.19 127.13 42.89
C HIS A 300 9.15 128.25 43.09
N ALA A 301 7.85 127.94 43.11
CA ALA A 301 6.81 128.92 43.40
C ALA A 301 6.90 129.45 44.84
N LEU A 302 7.20 128.58 45.81
CA LEU A 302 7.49 128.95 47.20
C LEU A 302 8.77 129.78 47.29
N GLN A 303 9.87 129.36 46.66
CA GLN A 303 11.12 130.13 46.59
C GLN A 303 10.89 131.53 46.00
N GLN A 304 10.13 131.66 44.91
CA GLN A 304 9.79 132.96 44.31
C GLN A 304 8.90 133.81 45.22
N ARG A 305 7.95 133.21 45.95
CA ARG A 305 7.12 133.92 46.94
C ARG A 305 7.97 134.42 48.11
N TYR A 306 8.83 133.57 48.68
CA TYR A 306 9.73 133.95 49.75
C TYR A 306 10.79 134.97 49.30
N ALA A 307 11.34 134.85 48.10
CA ALA A 307 12.26 135.84 47.53
C ALA A 307 11.58 137.22 47.41
N LYS A 308 10.38 137.29 46.82
CA LYS A 308 9.60 138.54 46.75
C LYS A 308 9.20 139.07 48.13
N GLN A 309 8.90 138.19 49.08
CA GLN A 309 8.62 138.59 50.46
C GLN A 309 9.87 139.17 51.14
N ILE A 310 11.05 138.57 50.92
CA ILE A 310 12.33 139.10 51.38
C ILE A 310 12.62 140.45 50.71
N GLU A 311 12.45 140.60 49.38
CA GLU A 311 12.60 141.87 48.66
C GLU A 311 11.69 142.98 49.21
N THR A 312 10.42 142.66 49.52
CA THR A 312 9.51 143.67 50.12
C THR A 312 9.90 144.00 51.57
N LEU A 313 10.44 143.05 52.34
CA LEU A 313 10.93 143.28 53.70
C LEU A 313 12.27 144.04 53.73
N THR A 314 13.19 143.78 52.80
CA THR A 314 14.43 144.57 52.66
C THR A 314 14.12 145.97 52.18
N ALA A 315 13.22 146.16 51.20
CA ALA A 315 12.77 147.50 50.80
C ALA A 315 12.08 148.27 51.94
N GLN A 316 11.29 147.58 52.79
CA GLN A 316 10.72 148.17 54.00
C GLN A 316 11.78 148.53 55.04
N HIS A 317 12.77 147.67 55.29
CA HIS A 317 13.87 147.95 56.21
C HIS A 317 14.79 149.06 55.70
N GLU A 318 15.09 149.12 54.41
CA GLU A 318 15.82 150.25 53.80
C GLU A 318 15.03 151.56 53.91
N ALA A 319 13.70 151.52 53.78
CA ALA A 319 12.85 152.69 53.99
C ALA A 319 12.84 153.12 55.47
N GLN A 320 12.84 152.16 56.42
CA GLN A 320 12.99 152.43 57.85
C GLN A 320 14.37 153.01 58.18
N VAL A 321 15.45 152.47 57.62
CA VAL A 321 16.82 152.99 57.78
C VAL A 321 16.91 154.41 57.22
N ARG A 322 16.42 154.66 56.00
CA ARG A 322 16.36 156.01 55.41
C ARG A 322 15.53 156.99 56.25
N ALA A 323 14.44 156.53 56.86
CA ALA A 323 13.63 157.34 57.77
C ALA A 323 14.36 157.64 59.11
N LEU A 324 15.08 156.66 59.66
CA LEU A 324 15.91 156.84 60.87
C LEU A 324 17.11 157.77 60.60
N GLU A 325 17.76 157.66 59.44
CA GLU A 325 18.81 158.59 59.00
C GLU A 325 18.29 160.02 58.81
N ALA A 326 17.05 160.17 58.34
CA ALA A 326 16.39 161.48 58.25
C ALA A 326 16.10 162.06 59.64
N GLN A 327 15.62 161.24 60.60
CA GLN A 327 15.45 161.66 61.99
C GLN A 327 16.78 162.02 62.67
N MET A 328 17.84 161.26 62.42
CA MET A 328 19.19 161.55 62.93
C MET A 328 19.73 162.90 62.42
N ARG A 329 19.46 163.26 61.16
CA ARG A 329 19.83 164.57 60.60
C ARG A 329 19.02 165.74 61.17
N ALA A 330 17.83 165.51 61.74
CA ALA A 330 16.95 166.58 62.24
C ALA A 330 17.33 167.11 63.64
N ASN A 331 18.16 166.40 64.41
CA ASN A 331 18.43 166.68 65.83
C ASN A 331 19.65 167.59 66.09
N ALA A 332 20.09 168.39 65.11
CA ALA A 332 21.31 169.20 65.22
C ALA A 332 21.10 170.71 64.97
N ALA A 333 21.17 171.49 66.06
CA ALA A 333 21.23 172.96 66.19
C ALA A 333 19.88 173.76 66.33
N PRO A 334 19.87 174.90 67.08
CA PRO A 334 18.66 175.43 67.75
C PRO A 334 18.45 176.97 67.56
N PRO A 335 17.77 177.72 68.47
CA PRO A 335 16.32 177.98 68.55
C PRO A 335 15.96 179.48 68.33
N PRO A 336 14.67 179.91 68.41
CA PRO A 336 14.23 180.57 69.68
C PRO A 336 12.71 180.52 70.04
N ALA A 337 12.44 180.81 71.32
CA ALA A 337 11.29 181.54 71.90
C ALA A 337 9.80 181.25 71.53
N ALA A 338 9.09 180.65 72.51
CA ALA A 338 7.81 181.09 73.12
C ALA A 338 6.48 181.22 72.31
N ALA A 339 5.56 180.28 72.59
CA ALA A 339 4.12 180.53 72.81
C ALA A 339 3.51 179.39 73.67
N LEU A 340 2.44 179.63 74.45
CA LEU A 340 1.80 178.62 75.31
C LEU A 340 0.38 178.24 74.85
N GLY A 341 0.08 176.93 74.93
CA GLY A 341 -1.17 176.42 75.51
C GLY A 341 -2.30 175.96 74.58
N SER A 342 -2.59 174.65 74.59
CA SER A 342 -3.80 174.09 75.21
C SER A 342 -3.78 172.55 75.28
N ALA A 343 -4.72 171.94 76.00
CA ALA A 343 -4.83 170.50 76.29
C ALA A 343 -5.72 169.74 75.24
N ARG A 344 -6.05 168.44 75.29
CA ARG A 344 -6.08 167.46 76.41
C ARG A 344 -6.24 165.97 75.94
N THR A 345 -5.32 165.09 76.35
CA THR A 345 -5.43 163.61 76.67
C THR A 345 -6.10 162.53 75.75
N PRO A 346 -5.64 161.25 75.79
CA PRO A 346 -6.23 160.04 75.16
C PRO A 346 -7.14 159.23 76.15
N PRO A 347 -7.56 157.96 75.91
CA PRO A 347 -6.74 156.70 76.02
C PRO A 347 -7.04 155.65 74.91
N ARG A 348 -6.40 154.46 74.73
CA ARG A 348 -5.37 153.61 75.40
C ARG A 348 -5.81 152.51 76.41
N ALA A 349 -5.99 151.26 75.93
CA ALA A 349 -5.86 149.95 76.63
C ALA A 349 -5.68 148.83 75.56
N PHE A 350 -4.86 147.75 75.64
CA PHE A 350 -4.61 146.68 76.64
C PHE A 350 -5.68 145.55 76.67
N VAL A 351 -5.39 144.22 76.76
CA VAL A 351 -4.16 143.40 76.54
C VAL A 351 -4.49 141.87 76.61
N SER A 352 -3.54 140.96 76.28
CA SER A 352 -3.58 139.47 76.48
C SER A 352 -4.51 138.67 75.51
N SER A 353 -4.32 137.40 75.12
CA SER A 353 -3.64 136.20 75.69
C SER A 353 -3.16 135.28 74.52
N PHE A 354 -2.01 134.59 74.45
CA PHE A 354 -1.30 133.58 75.30
C PHE A 354 -1.63 132.10 74.98
N GLU A 355 -0.58 131.32 74.66
CA GLU A 355 -0.37 129.85 74.60
C GLU A 355 -1.29 128.87 73.83
N LYS A 356 -0.66 128.13 72.89
CA LYS A 356 -0.46 126.64 72.84
C LYS A 356 0.22 126.26 71.50
N ARG A 357 0.88 125.11 71.30
CA ARG A 357 1.88 124.32 72.08
C ARG A 357 2.52 123.32 71.06
N MET A 358 3.64 122.68 71.38
CA MET A 358 4.30 121.69 70.50
C MET A 358 3.44 120.43 70.25
N THR A 359 3.75 119.72 69.16
CA THR A 359 4.42 118.39 69.24
C THR A 359 5.41 118.23 68.09
N LEU A 360 6.46 117.45 68.34
CA LEU A 360 7.35 116.85 67.34
C LEU A 360 7.00 115.35 67.26
N ASP A 361 7.95 114.52 66.79
CA ASP A 361 7.88 113.05 66.74
C ASP A 361 6.95 112.49 65.63
N GLU A 362 7.24 111.34 65.00
CA GLU A 362 8.27 110.33 65.30
C GLU A 362 8.87 109.70 64.03
N ILE A 363 9.98 108.94 64.17
CA ILE A 363 10.70 108.26 63.09
C ILE A 363 10.65 106.74 63.31
N SER A 364 10.18 106.00 62.30
CA SER A 364 10.50 104.59 62.01
C SER A 364 10.14 104.38 60.53
N SER A 365 10.99 103.96 59.60
CA SER A 365 12.10 102.99 59.60
C SER A 365 11.64 101.54 59.73
N ASP A 366 12.21 100.71 58.86
CA ASP A 366 12.36 99.24 58.94
C ASP A 366 11.06 98.39 58.80
N THR A 367 11.07 97.23 58.12
CA THR A 367 12.18 96.51 57.45
C THR A 367 11.71 95.71 56.23
N GLU A 368 12.69 95.23 55.47
CA GLU A 368 12.66 94.14 54.48
C GLU A 368 11.84 92.92 54.98
N ASP A 369 11.19 92.11 54.13
CA ASP A 369 11.94 91.06 53.42
C ASP A 369 11.23 90.40 52.21
N ARG A 370 12.03 90.02 51.21
CA ARG A 370 11.76 88.96 50.21
C ARG A 370 12.67 87.77 50.56
N PRO A 371 12.19 86.53 50.52
CA PRO A 371 12.53 85.67 49.36
C PRO A 371 11.29 84.98 48.78
N LEU A 372 11.15 84.70 47.47
CA LEU A 372 12.01 84.03 46.50
C LEU A 372 12.12 82.49 46.63
N LEU A 373 11.60 81.81 45.60
CA LEU A 373 12.15 80.61 44.95
C LEU A 373 12.15 79.24 45.66
N SER A 374 11.02 78.54 45.50
CA SER A 374 10.98 77.22 44.82
C SER A 374 11.71 76.02 45.54
N PRO A 375 12.06 74.89 44.88
CA PRO A 375 11.30 73.65 45.18
C PRO A 375 12.16 72.43 45.57
N SER A 376 11.54 71.43 46.21
CA SER A 376 12.14 70.09 46.31
C SER A 376 11.12 68.95 46.42
N TYR A 377 11.59 67.75 46.03
CA TYR A 377 10.88 66.48 45.96
C TYR A 377 11.18 65.60 47.19
N PHE A 378 10.46 64.46 47.30
CA PHE A 378 10.82 63.26 48.06
C PHE A 378 11.06 63.38 49.58
N GLN A 379 10.16 62.76 50.36
CA GLN A 379 10.60 61.63 51.17
C GLN A 379 9.52 60.55 51.39
N SER A 380 9.94 59.29 51.26
CA SER A 380 9.14 58.07 51.38
C SER A 380 9.21 57.50 52.80
N ARG A 381 8.22 56.69 53.23
CA ARG A 381 8.38 55.30 53.77
C ARG A 381 7.29 54.82 54.77
N ILE A 382 6.80 53.59 54.53
CA ILE A 382 6.43 52.46 55.44
C ILE A 382 5.61 52.83 56.73
N GLU A 383 4.39 52.33 56.95
CA GLU A 383 4.00 51.01 57.55
C GLU A 383 2.45 50.88 57.54
N GLN A 384 1.74 49.76 57.80
CA GLN A 384 1.96 48.35 58.23
C GLN A 384 0.70 47.53 57.77
N SER A 385 0.48 46.20 57.84
CA SER A 385 1.21 44.97 58.20
C SER A 385 0.41 43.72 57.71
N PHE A 386 0.89 42.49 57.98
CA PHE A 386 0.24 41.16 57.83
C PHE A 386 -0.15 40.64 56.42
N GLY A 387 0.11 39.37 56.06
CA GLY A 387 0.92 38.37 56.77
C GLY A 387 0.86 36.94 56.20
N GLY A 388 1.93 36.18 56.41
CA GLY A 388 2.04 34.73 56.13
C GLY A 388 2.49 34.36 54.70
N GLY A 389 3.42 33.42 54.48
CA GLY A 389 4.30 32.72 55.43
C GLY A 389 4.61 31.28 55.01
N LEU A 390 5.87 30.84 55.20
CA LEU A 390 6.42 29.51 54.85
C LEU A 390 6.54 29.23 53.33
N GLY A 391 7.54 28.50 52.83
CA GLY A 391 8.75 27.97 53.48
C GLY A 391 9.65 27.23 52.48
N SER A 392 10.92 27.60 52.40
CA SER A 392 11.98 27.00 51.55
C SER A 392 12.96 26.20 52.44
N PRO A 393 14.04 25.53 51.93
CA PRO A 393 14.33 24.96 50.61
C PRO A 393 14.74 23.46 50.73
N GLY A 394 15.30 22.83 49.68
CA GLY A 394 16.08 21.59 49.88
C GLY A 394 16.47 20.79 48.62
N SER A 395 17.69 20.97 48.13
CA SER A 395 18.30 20.11 47.10
C SER A 395 19.30 19.12 47.71
N PHE A 396 19.35 17.88 47.24
CA PHE A 396 20.53 17.01 47.35
C PHE A 396 20.54 15.92 46.25
N GLN A 397 21.72 15.33 46.00
CA GLN A 397 22.04 14.51 44.83
C GLN A 397 22.43 13.05 45.19
N THR A 398 22.74 12.27 44.14
CA THR A 398 23.56 11.03 44.14
C THR A 398 22.79 9.71 44.46
N PRO A 399 23.36 8.51 44.25
CA PRO A 399 22.79 7.60 43.24
C PRO A 399 22.56 6.16 43.73
N ARG A 400 22.17 5.23 42.84
CA ARG A 400 22.20 3.79 43.15
C ARG A 400 22.66 2.92 41.97
N GLN A 401 23.63 2.05 42.25
CA GLN A 401 24.10 0.95 41.40
C GLN A 401 23.78 -0.40 42.07
N ARG A 402 24.07 -1.49 41.33
CA ARG A 402 24.23 -2.91 41.74
C ARG A 402 22.94 -3.75 41.87
N SER A 403 22.95 -5.05 41.54
CA SER A 403 23.89 -5.86 40.70
C SER A 403 23.41 -7.31 40.52
N HIS A 404 23.80 -7.95 39.41
CA HIS A 404 23.91 -9.41 39.17
C HIS A 404 22.67 -10.33 39.35
N HIS A 405 22.36 -11.12 38.32
CA HIS A 405 22.83 -12.52 38.26
C HIS A 405 22.59 -13.20 36.89
N ASP A 406 23.64 -13.84 36.36
CA ASP A 406 23.52 -14.96 35.40
C ASP A 406 23.43 -16.30 36.19
N PRO A 407 22.96 -17.41 35.58
CA PRO A 407 23.91 -18.31 34.91
C PRO A 407 23.40 -19.04 33.64
N ALA A 408 24.35 -19.53 32.82
CA ALA A 408 24.19 -20.57 31.79
C ALA A 408 24.84 -21.90 32.30
N PRO A 409 25.10 -22.98 31.51
CA PRO A 409 24.76 -23.30 30.11
C PRO A 409 24.24 -24.76 29.89
N ALA A 410 24.15 -25.25 28.63
CA ALA A 410 24.91 -26.42 28.10
C ALA A 410 24.25 -27.26 26.97
N HIS A 411 25.13 -27.88 26.14
CA HIS A 411 24.95 -29.02 25.21
C HIS A 411 24.16 -28.86 23.88
N ARG A 412 24.40 -29.63 22.80
CA ARG A 412 25.61 -30.10 22.05
C ARG A 412 25.31 -31.35 21.18
N ARG A 413 25.41 -31.24 19.84
CA ARG A 413 25.72 -32.27 18.79
C ARG A 413 25.73 -31.53 17.43
N HIS A 414 26.67 -31.64 16.48
CA HIS A 414 27.53 -32.71 15.88
C HIS A 414 26.89 -33.52 14.72
N SER A 415 27.22 -33.13 13.48
CA SER A 415 27.43 -33.91 12.22
C SER A 415 27.66 -32.85 11.10
N GLU A 416 28.74 -32.74 10.32
CA GLU A 416 29.63 -33.65 9.57
C GLU A 416 29.07 -34.17 8.23
N GLY A 417 29.91 -34.10 7.17
CA GLY A 417 29.58 -34.24 5.73
C GLY A 417 29.81 -32.92 4.96
N ASN A 418 30.87 -32.62 4.18
CA ASN A 418 31.74 -33.42 3.28
C ASN A 418 30.96 -33.99 2.06
N LEU A 419 31.33 -33.83 0.78
CA LEU A 419 32.57 -33.41 0.07
C LEU A 419 32.25 -32.84 -1.34
N LEU A 420 33.20 -32.09 -1.97
CA LEU A 420 33.51 -31.93 -3.43
C LEU A 420 32.35 -31.53 -4.41
N SER A 421 32.56 -30.81 -5.52
CA SER A 421 33.66 -30.90 -6.49
C SER A 421 33.83 -29.62 -7.36
N GLU A 422 34.77 -29.68 -8.32
CA GLU A 422 35.22 -28.62 -9.24
C GLU A 422 34.24 -28.34 -10.40
N GLY A 423 34.41 -27.21 -11.12
CA GLY A 423 33.67 -26.96 -12.36
C GLY A 423 33.69 -25.54 -12.94
N ALA A 424 34.85 -25.00 -13.32
CA ALA A 424 34.93 -23.68 -13.97
C ALA A 424 34.82 -23.77 -15.50
N ARG A 425 33.99 -22.90 -16.13
CA ARG A 425 34.33 -22.11 -17.35
C ARG A 425 33.23 -21.16 -17.83
N HIS A 426 33.66 -20.18 -18.64
CA HIS A 426 32.92 -19.06 -19.22
C HIS A 426 31.78 -19.46 -20.18
N SER A 427 30.76 -18.60 -20.35
CA SER A 427 30.67 -17.75 -21.57
C SER A 427 29.49 -16.75 -21.54
N LEU A 428 29.83 -15.50 -21.92
CA LEU A 428 29.08 -14.41 -22.58
C LEU A 428 27.53 -14.35 -22.65
N ASP A 429 27.07 -13.10 -22.46
CA ASP A 429 25.89 -12.41 -22.98
C ASP A 429 24.82 -13.17 -23.82
N SER A 430 23.56 -12.98 -23.42
CA SER A 430 22.47 -12.66 -24.36
C SER A 430 21.34 -11.89 -23.66
N SER A 431 21.20 -10.61 -24.01
CA SER A 431 20.09 -9.76 -23.54
C SER A 431 18.80 -10.06 -24.29
N THR A 432 17.76 -10.52 -23.60
CA THR A 432 16.39 -10.63 -24.12
C THR A 432 15.37 -10.11 -23.11
N ALA A 433 14.81 -8.93 -23.37
CA ALA A 433 13.76 -8.35 -22.55
C ALA A 433 12.40 -9.03 -22.87
N HIS A 434 11.87 -9.83 -21.94
CA HIS A 434 10.52 -10.40 -22.08
C HIS A 434 9.48 -9.65 -21.23
N VAL A 435 8.50 -9.11 -21.96
CA VAL A 435 7.42 -8.27 -21.44
C VAL A 435 6.47 -9.08 -20.56
N ARG A 436 6.28 -8.65 -19.31
CA ARG A 436 5.20 -9.14 -18.43
C ARG A 436 3.83 -8.86 -19.07
N ARG A 437 3.16 -9.89 -19.60
CA ARG A 437 1.74 -9.81 -20.01
C ARG A 437 0.87 -10.28 -18.85
N ARG A 438 0.37 -9.36 -18.03
CA ARG A 438 -0.70 -9.66 -17.07
C ARG A 438 -1.97 -9.97 -17.85
N LEU A 439 -2.56 -11.14 -17.63
CA LEU A 439 -3.97 -11.39 -17.89
C LEU A 439 -4.71 -11.26 -16.56
N LEU A 440 -5.81 -10.52 -16.59
CA LEU A 440 -6.79 -10.42 -15.51
C LEU A 440 -8.08 -11.02 -16.06
N ASP A 441 -8.30 -12.30 -15.78
CA ASP A 441 -9.62 -12.90 -15.91
C ASP A 441 -10.35 -12.72 -14.58
N ASP A 442 -11.25 -11.75 -14.55
CA ASP A 442 -12.29 -11.66 -13.53
C ASP A 442 -13.65 -11.77 -14.25
N SER A 443 -14.48 -12.71 -13.78
CA SER A 443 -15.77 -13.06 -14.37
C SER A 443 -16.66 -13.72 -13.33
N GLY A 444 -16.88 -13.02 -12.22
CA GLY A 444 -17.88 -13.42 -11.23
C GLY A 444 -19.29 -13.50 -11.85
N MET A 445 -19.89 -14.70 -11.84
CA MET A 445 -21.32 -14.86 -12.10
C MET A 445 -22.13 -14.69 -10.82
N SER A 446 -23.17 -13.87 -10.90
CA SER A 446 -24.00 -13.42 -9.79
C SER A 446 -24.75 -14.55 -9.08
N SER A 447 -24.95 -14.40 -7.76
CA SER A 447 -26.18 -14.88 -7.12
C SER A 447 -26.71 -13.86 -6.09
N SER A 448 -28.03 -13.71 -6.14
CA SER A 448 -28.84 -12.67 -5.50
C SER A 448 -28.88 -12.68 -3.98
N SER A 449 -28.97 -11.49 -3.37
CA SER A 449 -29.82 -11.27 -2.17
C SER A 449 -30.42 -9.86 -2.17
N SER A 450 -31.64 -9.73 -1.64
CA SER A 450 -32.50 -8.55 -1.83
C SER A 450 -32.54 -7.65 -0.60
N ALA A 451 -32.40 -6.34 -0.78
CA ALA A 451 -32.80 -5.34 0.23
C ALA A 451 -33.23 -4.03 -0.45
N SER A 452 -34.43 -3.53 -0.13
CA SER A 452 -35.00 -2.32 -0.70
C SER A 452 -35.08 -1.18 0.32
N THR A 453 -34.43 -0.05 0.05
CA THR A 453 -34.76 1.22 0.73
C THR A 453 -34.61 2.41 -0.22
N SER A 454 -35.45 3.42 -0.06
CA SER A 454 -35.56 4.57 -0.95
C SER A 454 -35.10 5.87 -0.29
N ARG A 455 -34.29 6.67 -0.99
CA ARG A 455 -34.25 8.13 -0.82
C ARG A 455 -33.68 8.85 -2.05
N ARG A 456 -33.83 10.18 -2.08
CA ARG A 456 -33.83 11.01 -3.30
C ARG A 456 -32.65 11.99 -3.39
N HIS A 457 -32.43 12.49 -4.60
CA HIS A 457 -31.86 13.80 -4.98
C HIS A 457 -30.44 14.17 -4.50
N ALA A 458 -29.51 14.22 -5.45
CA ALA A 458 -28.70 15.41 -5.72
C ALA A 458 -28.30 15.42 -7.20
N ALA A 459 -28.09 16.60 -7.79
CA ALA A 459 -27.57 16.76 -9.16
C ALA A 459 -26.26 17.56 -9.12
N SER A 460 -25.26 17.14 -9.88
CA SER A 460 -23.95 17.79 -10.03
C SER A 460 -23.32 17.45 -11.40
N PRO A 461 -22.35 18.25 -11.90
CA PRO A 461 -22.33 18.60 -13.32
C PRO A 461 -21.39 17.78 -14.24
N SER A 462 -21.63 17.93 -15.55
CA SER A 462 -20.92 17.26 -16.64
C SER A 462 -19.40 17.48 -16.66
N PRO A 463 -18.58 16.45 -16.94
CA PRO A 463 -17.13 16.59 -17.00
C PRO A 463 -16.67 17.33 -18.27
N SER A 464 -16.02 18.46 -18.02
CA SER A 464 -15.06 19.20 -18.85
C SER A 464 -14.56 18.52 -20.15
N LYS A 465 -14.75 19.20 -21.29
CA LYS A 465 -14.11 18.87 -22.57
C LYS A 465 -12.61 19.22 -22.57
N ARG A 466 -11.79 18.53 -21.79
CA ARG A 466 -10.32 18.57 -22.00
C ARG A 466 -9.97 17.87 -23.32
N PRO A 467 -9.07 18.43 -24.15
CA PRO A 467 -8.55 17.71 -25.31
C PRO A 467 -7.83 16.43 -24.83
N PRO A 468 -7.97 15.29 -25.52
CA PRO A 468 -7.29 14.06 -25.14
C PRO A 468 -5.77 14.25 -25.25
N THR A 469 -5.02 13.79 -24.23
CA THR A 469 -3.57 13.74 -24.30
C THR A 469 -3.11 12.87 -25.48
N PRO A 470 -1.95 13.15 -26.10
CA PRO A 470 -1.46 12.37 -27.24
C PRO A 470 -1.27 10.89 -26.89
N GLU A 471 -0.89 10.60 -25.64
CA GLU A 471 -0.80 9.26 -25.08
C GLU A 471 -2.16 8.53 -25.07
N ARG A 472 -3.26 9.22 -24.73
CA ARG A 472 -4.62 8.65 -24.81
C ARG A 472 -5.02 8.35 -26.26
N GLN A 473 -4.61 9.19 -27.22
CA GLN A 473 -4.83 8.91 -28.65
C GLN A 473 -4.02 7.69 -29.12
N ALA A 474 -2.77 7.54 -28.68
CA ALA A 474 -1.91 6.39 -28.98
C ALA A 474 -2.44 5.07 -28.36
N ILE A 475 -3.04 5.13 -27.17
CA ILE A 475 -3.73 3.98 -26.56
C ILE A 475 -4.97 3.60 -27.38
N VAL A 476 -5.79 4.58 -27.79
CA VAL A 476 -7.00 4.32 -28.60
C VAL A 476 -6.67 3.76 -29.98
N SER A 477 -5.65 4.28 -30.69
CA SER A 477 -5.23 3.72 -31.99
C SER A 477 -4.67 2.31 -31.86
N ARG A 478 -3.91 2.02 -30.79
CA ARG A 478 -3.41 0.67 -30.50
C ARG A 478 -4.53 -0.32 -30.17
N LEU A 479 -5.55 0.11 -29.43
CA LEU A 479 -6.75 -0.71 -29.18
C LEU A 479 -7.52 -0.99 -30.48
N HIS A 480 -7.70 0.02 -31.34
CA HIS A 480 -8.35 -0.15 -32.64
C HIS A 480 -7.61 -1.15 -33.56
N ALA A 481 -6.27 -1.09 -33.59
CA ALA A 481 -5.45 -2.05 -34.31
C ALA A 481 -5.61 -3.49 -33.78
N LEU A 482 -5.67 -3.67 -32.45
CA LEU A 482 -5.90 -4.98 -31.82
C LEU A 482 -7.30 -5.54 -32.10
N VAL A 483 -8.32 -4.69 -32.18
CA VAL A 483 -9.68 -5.10 -32.61
C VAL A 483 -9.67 -5.56 -34.06
N GLN A 484 -9.02 -4.82 -34.97
CA GLN A 484 -8.90 -5.21 -36.37
C GLN A 484 -8.10 -6.52 -36.56
N GLU A 485 -7.04 -6.74 -35.77
CA GLU A 485 -6.32 -8.02 -35.75
C GLU A 485 -7.19 -9.18 -35.26
N SER A 486 -8.00 -8.95 -34.22
CA SER A 486 -8.94 -9.94 -33.68
C SER A 486 -10.04 -10.29 -34.69
N GLU A 487 -10.62 -9.31 -35.38
CA GLU A 487 -11.59 -9.55 -36.46
C GLU A 487 -10.98 -10.31 -37.65
N ALA A 488 -9.73 -10.03 -38.01
CA ALA A 488 -9.02 -10.74 -39.08
C ALA A 488 -8.76 -12.20 -38.70
N ARG A 489 -8.36 -12.47 -37.45
CA ARG A 489 -8.23 -13.83 -36.92
C ARG A 489 -9.57 -14.58 -36.93
N ARG A 490 -10.64 -13.95 -36.42
CA ARG A 490 -11.98 -14.55 -36.38
C ARG A 490 -12.51 -14.93 -37.77
N LYS A 491 -12.29 -14.08 -38.78
CA LYS A 491 -12.66 -14.38 -40.20
C LYS A 491 -11.88 -15.55 -40.79
N LEU A 492 -10.62 -15.73 -40.38
CA LEU A 492 -9.78 -16.87 -40.81
C LEU A 492 -10.21 -18.18 -40.12
N GLU A 493 -10.61 -18.10 -38.86
CA GLU A 493 -11.21 -19.23 -38.10
C GLU A 493 -12.59 -19.61 -38.64
N GLU A 494 -13.45 -18.63 -38.97
CA GLU A 494 -14.72 -18.83 -39.67
C GLU A 494 -14.53 -19.54 -41.01
N ALA A 495 -13.59 -19.07 -41.84
CA ALA A 495 -13.30 -19.69 -43.14
C ALA A 495 -12.83 -21.15 -43.00
N ARG A 496 -11.95 -21.45 -42.04
CA ARG A 496 -11.52 -22.85 -41.77
C ARG A 496 -12.68 -23.74 -41.32
N ALA A 497 -13.58 -23.22 -40.48
CA ALA A 497 -14.74 -23.98 -40.04
C ALA A 497 -15.69 -24.31 -41.21
N ASP A 498 -15.76 -23.47 -42.24
CA ASP A 498 -16.52 -23.74 -43.46
C ASP A 498 -15.80 -24.72 -44.41
N ASP A 499 -14.47 -24.67 -44.53
CA ASP A 499 -13.66 -25.69 -45.22
C ASP A 499 -13.84 -27.08 -44.56
N ASP A 500 -13.77 -27.16 -43.23
CA ASP A 500 -13.97 -28.40 -42.48
C ASP A 500 -15.41 -28.94 -42.62
N ARG A 501 -16.42 -28.06 -42.63
CA ARG A 501 -17.82 -28.44 -42.95
C ARG A 501 -17.92 -29.04 -44.35
N ALA A 502 -17.33 -28.40 -45.35
CA ALA A 502 -17.34 -28.90 -46.73
C ALA A 502 -16.64 -30.27 -46.85
N MET A 503 -15.54 -30.48 -46.11
CA MET A 503 -14.86 -31.78 -46.03
C MET A 503 -15.75 -32.86 -45.39
N LEU A 504 -16.43 -32.54 -44.30
CA LEU A 504 -17.36 -33.46 -43.62
C LEU A 504 -18.58 -33.80 -44.48
N GLU A 505 -19.13 -32.84 -45.23
CA GLU A 505 -20.19 -33.12 -46.20
C GLU A 505 -19.72 -34.00 -47.36
N ALA A 506 -18.51 -33.76 -47.89
CA ALA A 506 -17.91 -34.60 -48.94
C ALA A 506 -17.67 -36.05 -48.44
N LEU A 507 -17.20 -36.23 -47.21
CA LEU A 507 -17.06 -37.53 -46.57
C LEU A 507 -18.43 -38.21 -46.37
N LYS A 508 -19.43 -37.47 -45.88
CA LYS A 508 -20.81 -37.97 -45.71
C LYS A 508 -21.43 -38.42 -47.04
N GLN A 509 -21.24 -37.65 -48.13
CA GLN A 509 -21.66 -38.07 -49.47
C GLN A 509 -20.92 -39.32 -49.95
N ARG A 510 -19.62 -39.46 -49.64
CA ARG A 510 -18.83 -40.64 -50.01
C ARG A 510 -19.31 -41.90 -49.31
N VAL A 511 -19.58 -41.82 -47.99
CA VAL A 511 -20.15 -42.91 -47.20
C VAL A 511 -21.55 -43.28 -47.73
N LEU A 512 -22.41 -42.30 -48.00
CA LEU A 512 -23.75 -42.55 -48.56
C LEU A 512 -23.71 -43.27 -49.91
N ARG A 513 -22.76 -42.93 -50.79
CA ARG A 513 -22.53 -43.65 -52.07
C ARG A 513 -22.00 -45.07 -51.84
N GLN A 514 -21.16 -45.29 -50.82
CA GLN A 514 -20.66 -46.62 -50.45
C GLN A 514 -21.73 -47.50 -49.76
N SER A 515 -22.78 -46.92 -49.17
CA SER A 515 -23.91 -47.65 -48.60
C SER A 515 -25.06 -47.93 -49.60
N ALA A 516 -24.92 -47.46 -50.85
CA ALA A 516 -25.94 -47.55 -51.90
C ALA A 516 -25.47 -48.35 -53.14
N ALA A 517 -24.35 -49.05 -53.01
CA ALA A 517 -23.70 -49.89 -54.03
C ALA A 517 -23.34 -51.26 -53.42
#